data_AF-A0A2A5B0K4-F1
#
_entry.id   AF-A0A2A5B0K4-F1
#
_cell.length_a   1.000
_cell.length_b   1.000
_cell.length_c   1.000
_cell.angle_alpha   90.00
_cell.angle_beta   90.00
_cell.angle_gamma   90.00
#
_symmetry.space_group_name_H-M   'P 1'
#
loop_
_entity.id
_entity.type
_entity.pdbx_description
1 polymer ?
#
loop_
_entity_poly.entity_id
_entity_poly.type
_entity_poly.pdbx_seq_one_letter_code
_entity_poly.pdbx_strand_id
1 'polypeptide(L)'
;MIKAQLRHQLHILRTIVTSALLLIGVSYCAVSPVTQAKMDEFARTIPSCSSDNDCSVKWAAARSWIEQSSDYPIQGDSDTRIYASNMIISHSGVGVVVNLVAANGSGNYQIVADMECFSANNCPELWDKMVDFNRTVNRAQ
;
A
#
# COMPACT_ATOMS: atom_id res chain seq x y z
N MET A 1 -53.05 40.36 10.18
CA MET A 1 -52.50 39.45 9.15
C MET A 1 -50.98 39.60 8.91
N ILE A 2 -50.40 40.81 8.92
CA ILE A 2 -48.98 41.07 8.57
C ILE A 2 -47.96 40.38 9.52
N LYS A 3 -48.26 40.27 10.83
CA LYS A 3 -47.38 39.63 11.83
C LYS A 3 -47.21 38.10 11.68
N ALA A 4 -48.09 37.42 10.92
CA ALA A 4 -47.99 35.98 10.69
C ALA A 4 -47.05 35.66 9.52
N GLN A 5 -47.13 36.45 8.45
CA GLN A 5 -46.25 36.36 7.28
C GLN A 5 -44.78 36.60 7.64
N LEU A 6 -44.48 37.60 8.49
CA LEU A 6 -43.11 37.91 8.90
C LEU A 6 -42.45 36.80 9.75
N ARG A 7 -43.26 36.08 10.56
CA ARG A 7 -42.79 34.93 11.37
C ARG A 7 -42.49 33.70 10.51
N HIS A 8 -43.29 33.45 9.47
CA HIS A 8 -43.04 32.37 8.52
C HIS A 8 -41.76 32.63 7.71
N GLN A 9 -41.55 33.85 7.23
CA GLN A 9 -40.33 34.24 6.50
C GLN A 9 -39.07 34.12 7.37
N LEU A 10 -39.15 34.49 8.66
CA LEU A 10 -38.03 34.38 9.59
C LEU A 10 -37.70 32.92 9.97
N HIS A 11 -38.70 32.04 10.00
CA HIS A 11 -38.48 30.60 10.22
C HIS A 11 -37.83 29.94 9.00
N ILE A 12 -38.30 30.23 7.78
CA ILE A 12 -37.73 29.72 6.53
C ILE A 12 -36.26 30.16 6.38
N LEU A 13 -35.98 31.43 6.68
CA LEU A 13 -34.60 31.97 6.66
C LEU A 13 -33.69 31.28 7.68
N ARG A 14 -34.22 30.96 8.88
CA ARG A 14 -33.50 30.18 9.91
C ARG A 14 -33.23 28.74 9.48
N THR A 15 -34.18 28.08 8.82
CA THR A 15 -34.01 26.69 8.35
C THR A 15 -32.98 26.58 7.22
N ILE A 16 -32.95 27.56 6.31
CA ILE A 16 -31.99 27.61 5.20
C ILE A 16 -30.56 27.84 5.72
N VAL A 17 -30.38 28.71 6.72
CA VAL A 17 -29.05 28.96 7.33
C VAL A 17 -28.54 27.73 8.08
N THR A 18 -29.40 26.92 8.71
CA THR A 18 -28.97 25.70 9.41
C THR A 18 -28.56 24.55 8.48
N SER A 19 -29.07 24.49 7.24
CA SER A 19 -28.74 23.40 6.30
C SER A 19 -27.50 23.67 5.44
N ALA A 20 -27.02 24.92 5.37
CA ALA A 20 -25.86 25.28 4.55
C ALA A 20 -24.50 24.98 5.21
N LEU A 21 -24.45 24.70 6.51
CA LEU A 21 -23.20 24.46 7.26
C LEU A 21 -22.69 23.01 7.22
N LEU A 22 -23.44 22.05 6.63
CA LEU A 22 -23.05 20.64 6.59
C LEU A 22 -22.26 20.22 5.34
N LEU A 23 -21.87 21.17 4.49
CA LEU A 23 -21.13 20.93 3.23
C LEU A 23 -19.64 21.32 3.31
N ILE A 24 -19.11 21.57 4.52
CA ILE A 24 -17.68 21.86 4.68
C ILE A 24 -16.91 20.56 4.44
N GLY A 25 -16.27 20.54 3.26
CA GLY A 25 -15.68 19.40 2.61
C GLY A 25 -14.79 18.54 3.47
N VAL A 26 -15.06 17.24 3.42
CA VAL A 26 -14.04 16.20 3.61
C VAL A 26 -13.03 16.27 2.45
N SER A 27 -12.13 17.26 2.45
CA SER A 27 -10.89 17.17 1.68
C SER A 27 -9.96 16.20 2.41
N TYR A 28 -10.36 14.93 2.42
CA TYR A 28 -9.53 13.81 2.86
C TYR A 28 -8.33 13.71 1.91
N CYS A 29 -7.13 13.46 2.47
CA CYS A 29 -5.87 13.30 1.77
C CYS A 29 -6.02 12.57 0.42
N ALA A 30 -6.11 13.31 -0.68
CA ALA A 30 -6.20 12.73 -2.01
C ALA A 30 -4.79 12.26 -2.41
N VAL A 31 -4.59 10.94 -2.44
CA VAL A 31 -3.41 10.32 -3.05
C VAL A 31 -3.34 10.73 -4.52
N SER A 32 -2.13 11.00 -5.02
CA SER A 32 -1.98 11.40 -6.43
C SER A 32 -2.50 10.30 -7.37
N PRO A 33 -3.08 10.62 -8.54
CA PRO A 33 -3.53 9.61 -9.49
C PRO A 33 -2.41 8.64 -9.92
N VAL A 34 -1.17 9.14 -10.01
CA VAL A 34 0.01 8.34 -10.34
C VAL A 34 0.30 7.32 -9.23
N THR A 35 0.26 7.75 -7.97
CA THR A 35 0.45 6.86 -6.82
C THR A 35 -0.67 5.83 -6.74
N GLN A 36 -1.92 6.25 -6.93
CA GLN A 36 -3.07 5.33 -6.93
C GLN A 36 -2.93 4.25 -8.01
N ALA A 37 -2.51 4.61 -9.22
CA ALA A 37 -2.29 3.64 -10.29
C ALA A 37 -1.21 2.60 -9.93
N LYS A 38 -0.15 2.99 -9.21
CA LYS A 38 0.88 2.06 -8.72
C LYS A 38 0.35 1.14 -7.62
N MET A 39 -0.49 1.66 -6.72
CA MET A 39 -1.17 0.85 -5.69
C MET A 39 -2.07 -0.21 -6.34
N ASP A 40 -2.83 0.18 -7.35
CA ASP A 40 -3.72 -0.72 -8.09
C ASP A 40 -2.93 -1.77 -8.89
N GLU A 41 -1.81 -1.36 -9.51
CA GLU A 41 -0.90 -2.27 -10.20
C GLU A 41 -0.29 -3.28 -9.22
N PHE A 42 0.25 -2.82 -8.09
CA PHE A 42 0.79 -3.69 -7.05
C PHE A 42 -0.26 -4.71 -6.59
N ALA A 43 -1.46 -4.24 -6.22
CA ALA A 43 -2.52 -5.11 -5.72
C ALA A 43 -2.94 -6.20 -6.71
N ARG A 44 -2.95 -5.90 -8.01
CA ARG A 44 -3.37 -6.88 -9.04
C ARG A 44 -2.27 -7.81 -9.53
N THR A 45 -1.01 -7.50 -9.25
CA THR A 45 0.16 -8.20 -9.81
C THR A 45 0.97 -8.96 -8.75
N ILE A 46 0.44 -9.15 -7.54
CA ILE A 46 1.11 -9.94 -6.50
C ILE A 46 1.50 -11.31 -7.09
N PRO A 47 2.80 -11.66 -7.10
CA PRO A 47 3.26 -12.91 -7.68
C PRO A 47 2.62 -14.11 -7.01
N SER A 48 2.20 -15.08 -7.82
CA SER A 48 1.68 -16.35 -7.35
C SER A 48 2.53 -17.51 -7.86
N CYS A 49 2.58 -18.59 -7.09
CA CYS A 49 3.19 -19.85 -7.50
C CYS A 49 2.34 -21.05 -7.05
N SER A 50 2.46 -22.18 -7.75
CA SER A 50 1.59 -23.36 -7.53
C SER A 50 2.31 -24.71 -7.51
N SER A 51 3.59 -24.75 -7.88
CA SER A 51 4.42 -25.96 -7.81
C SER A 51 5.71 -25.65 -7.07
N ASP A 52 6.33 -26.67 -6.49
CA ASP A 52 7.60 -26.51 -5.76
C ASP A 52 8.69 -25.85 -6.60
N ASN A 53 8.79 -26.22 -7.89
CA ASN A 53 9.77 -25.62 -8.80
C ASN A 53 9.47 -24.14 -9.09
N ASP A 54 8.23 -23.81 -9.44
CA ASP A 54 7.80 -22.43 -9.71
C ASP A 54 7.97 -21.55 -8.46
N CYS A 55 7.59 -22.06 -7.29
CA CYS A 55 7.79 -21.36 -6.02
C CYS A 55 9.27 -21.18 -5.71
N SER A 56 10.11 -22.20 -5.89
CA SER A 56 11.56 -22.11 -5.65
C SER A 56 12.23 -21.06 -6.54
N VAL A 57 11.89 -21.03 -7.84
CA VAL A 57 12.46 -20.07 -8.80
C VAL A 57 12.05 -18.64 -8.45
N LYS A 58 10.76 -18.41 -8.17
CA LYS A 58 10.26 -17.09 -7.78
C LYS A 58 10.75 -16.63 -6.41
N TRP A 59 10.91 -17.55 -5.45
CA TRP A 59 11.47 -17.24 -4.14
C TRP A 59 12.95 -16.85 -4.24
N ALA A 60 13.73 -17.53 -5.08
CA ALA A 60 15.10 -17.14 -5.37
C ALA A 60 15.19 -15.77 -6.05
N ALA A 61 14.28 -15.47 -6.98
CA ALA A 61 14.19 -14.15 -7.60
C ALA A 61 13.83 -13.06 -6.59
N ALA A 62 12.90 -13.34 -5.65
CA ALA A 62 12.55 -12.42 -4.57
C ALA A 62 13.76 -12.13 -3.67
N ARG A 63 14.51 -13.17 -3.28
CA ARG A 63 15.77 -13.01 -2.51
C ARG A 63 16.77 -12.11 -3.23
N SER A 64 17.05 -12.40 -4.49
CA SER A 64 18.01 -11.62 -5.28
C SER A 64 17.57 -10.16 -5.47
N TRP A 65 16.26 -9.92 -5.63
CA TRP A 65 15.73 -8.56 -5.71
C TRP A 65 15.94 -7.79 -4.40
N ILE A 66 15.71 -8.44 -3.24
CA ILE A 66 15.92 -7.83 -1.92
C ILE A 66 17.38 -7.39 -1.76
N GLU A 67 18.33 -8.26 -2.11
CA GLU A 67 19.78 -7.97 -2.03
C GLU A 67 20.18 -6.74 -2.86
N GLN A 68 19.46 -6.45 -3.93
CA GLN A 68 19.71 -5.31 -4.83
C GLN A 68 18.95 -4.05 -4.44
N SER A 69 17.83 -4.18 -3.73
CA SER A 69 16.83 -3.10 -3.60
C SER A 69 16.63 -2.58 -2.18
N SER A 70 16.98 -3.38 -1.17
CA SER A 70 16.92 -3.03 0.25
C SER A 70 18.14 -2.22 0.66
N ASP A 71 17.95 -1.21 1.50
CA ASP A 71 19.06 -0.45 2.11
C ASP A 71 19.69 -1.20 3.30
N TYR A 72 19.07 -2.30 3.74
CA TYR A 72 19.53 -3.13 4.84
C TYR A 72 19.88 -4.55 4.36
N PRO A 73 20.89 -5.20 4.97
CA PRO A 73 21.20 -6.59 4.67
C PRO A 73 20.06 -7.52 5.12
N ILE A 74 19.94 -8.67 4.46
CA ILE A 74 19.05 -9.74 4.90
C ILE A 74 19.49 -10.21 6.28
N GLN A 75 18.58 -10.13 7.24
CA GLN A 75 18.80 -10.55 8.62
C GLN A 75 18.18 -11.91 8.92
N GLY A 76 17.21 -12.35 8.10
CA GLY A 76 16.77 -13.73 8.12
C GLY A 76 16.03 -14.12 6.84
N ASP A 77 16.16 -15.40 6.54
CA ASP A 77 15.74 -16.03 5.31
C ASP A 77 15.32 -17.46 5.64
N SER A 78 14.06 -17.75 5.35
CA SER A 78 13.40 -19.01 5.63
C SER A 78 12.49 -19.36 4.45
N ASP A 79 11.92 -20.56 4.48
CA ASP A 79 11.05 -21.04 3.40
C ASP A 79 9.77 -20.20 3.23
N THR A 80 9.36 -19.45 4.27
CA THR A 80 8.12 -18.66 4.25
C THR A 80 8.33 -17.16 4.45
N ARG A 81 9.54 -16.72 4.78
CA ARG A 81 9.81 -15.32 5.08
C ARG A 81 11.27 -14.93 4.84
N ILE A 82 11.47 -13.80 4.15
CA ILE A 82 12.75 -13.09 4.06
C ILE A 82 12.56 -11.72 4.70
N TYR A 83 13.48 -11.28 5.55
CA TYR A 83 13.45 -9.94 6.12
C TYR A 83 14.81 -9.25 6.07
N ALA A 84 14.79 -8.05 5.51
CA ALA A 84 15.90 -7.12 5.38
C ALA A 84 15.40 -5.74 5.84
N SER A 85 15.27 -5.56 7.15
CA SER A 85 14.71 -4.35 7.76
C SER A 85 15.49 -4.02 9.03
N ASN A 86 15.42 -2.79 9.52
CA ASN A 86 16.14 -2.36 10.72
C ASN A 86 15.15 -1.87 11.78
N MET A 87 15.40 -2.14 13.06
CA MET A 87 14.56 -1.62 14.16
C MET A 87 15.02 -0.25 14.66
N ILE A 88 16.16 0.24 14.16
CA ILE A 88 16.73 1.53 14.56
C ILE A 88 16.11 2.65 13.72
N ILE A 89 15.06 3.26 14.28
CA ILE A 89 14.33 4.42 13.73
C ILE A 89 15.20 5.64 13.39
N SER A 90 16.44 5.73 13.88
CA SER A 90 17.37 6.80 13.52
C SER A 90 18.14 6.55 12.22
N HIS A 91 18.00 5.38 11.60
CA HIS A 91 18.64 5.05 10.33
C HIS A 91 17.65 5.27 9.19
N SER A 92 18.05 6.01 8.15
CA SER A 92 17.25 6.20 6.94
C SER A 92 17.41 5.05 5.96
N GLY A 93 16.32 4.63 5.32
CA GLY A 93 16.35 3.66 4.22
C GLY A 93 15.01 2.99 4.00
N VAL A 94 14.96 2.08 3.02
CA VAL A 94 13.84 1.20 2.74
C VAL A 94 14.18 -0.21 3.24
N GLY A 95 13.39 -0.70 4.19
CA GLY A 95 13.40 -2.09 4.61
C GLY A 95 12.38 -2.90 3.83
N VAL A 96 12.68 -4.18 3.65
CA VAL A 96 11.84 -5.12 2.89
C VAL A 96 11.57 -6.37 3.71
N VAL A 97 10.31 -6.77 3.77
CA VAL A 97 9.87 -8.06 4.28
C VAL A 97 9.08 -8.76 3.17
N VAL A 98 9.43 -10.00 2.85
CA VAL A 98 8.68 -10.80 1.89
C VAL A 98 8.15 -12.04 2.58
N ASN A 99 6.87 -12.34 2.40
CA ASN A 99 6.19 -13.49 2.96
C ASN A 99 5.63 -14.39 1.85
N LEU A 100 5.76 -15.71 2.03
CA LEU A 100 5.04 -16.71 1.24
C LEU A 100 3.73 -17.04 1.98
N VAL A 101 2.60 -16.71 1.37
CA VAL A 101 1.27 -16.82 1.99
C VAL A 101 0.40 -17.77 1.18
N ALA A 102 -0.29 -18.71 1.84
CA ALA A 102 -1.23 -19.59 1.15
C ALA A 102 -2.41 -18.79 0.57
N ALA A 103 -2.67 -18.96 -0.73
CA ALA A 103 -3.80 -18.36 -1.41
C ALA A 103 -5.07 -19.18 -1.12
N ASN A 104 -5.91 -18.68 -0.22
CA ASN A 104 -7.31 -19.08 0.03
C ASN A 104 -7.70 -20.52 -0.40
N GLY A 105 -7.06 -21.53 0.18
CA GLY A 105 -7.45 -22.93 0.03
C GLY A 105 -7.20 -23.60 -1.34
N SER A 106 -6.49 -22.94 -2.27
CA SER A 106 -6.28 -23.47 -3.62
C SER A 106 -4.98 -24.26 -3.81
N GLY A 107 -4.18 -24.46 -2.75
CA GLY A 107 -2.84 -25.04 -2.83
C GLY A 107 -1.81 -24.13 -3.51
N ASN A 108 -2.20 -22.91 -3.89
CA ASN A 108 -1.31 -21.90 -4.45
C ASN A 108 -0.76 -21.01 -3.34
N TYR A 109 0.37 -20.38 -3.60
CA TYR A 109 0.98 -19.40 -2.71
C TYR A 109 1.07 -18.04 -3.41
N GLN A 110 1.05 -16.98 -2.63
CA GLN A 110 1.39 -15.62 -3.03
C GLN A 110 2.69 -15.22 -2.36
N ILE A 111 3.53 -14.50 -3.11
CA ILE A 111 4.78 -13.92 -2.62
C ILE A 111 4.50 -12.43 -2.41
N VAL A 112 4.30 -12.02 -1.16
CA VAL A 112 3.86 -10.67 -0.80
C VAL A 112 5.04 -9.90 -0.23
N ALA A 113 5.36 -8.75 -0.84
CA ALA A 113 6.36 -7.82 -0.32
C ALA A 113 5.70 -6.69 0.46
N ASP A 114 6.19 -6.46 1.67
CA ASP A 114 5.92 -5.30 2.51
C ASP A 114 7.21 -4.47 2.58
N MET A 115 7.10 -3.17 2.28
CA MET A 115 8.24 -2.27 2.33
C MET A 115 8.00 -1.18 3.37
N GLU A 116 8.99 -0.96 4.23
CA GLU A 116 8.95 0.02 5.30
C GLU A 116 9.92 1.16 4.99
N CYS A 117 9.46 2.39 5.17
CA CYS A 117 10.26 3.58 4.97
C CYS A 117 10.74 4.13 6.32
N PHE A 118 12.05 4.14 6.54
CA PHE A 118 12.66 4.65 7.77
C PHE A 118 13.13 6.11 7.64
N SER A 119 12.39 6.97 6.93
CA SER A 119 12.80 8.36 6.67
C SER A 119 11.81 9.38 7.21
N ALA A 120 12.32 10.46 7.79
CA ALA A 120 11.52 11.62 8.21
C ALA A 120 10.90 12.38 7.03
N ASN A 121 11.45 12.24 5.82
CA ASN A 121 11.07 13.00 4.62
C ASN A 121 10.30 12.18 3.57
N ASN A 122 9.71 11.04 3.97
CA ASN A 122 9.08 10.02 3.10
C ASN A 122 10.06 9.32 2.13
N CYS A 123 9.63 8.16 1.62
CA CYS A 123 10.30 7.41 0.56
C CYS A 123 9.43 7.50 -0.71
N PRO A 124 9.66 8.49 -1.59
CA PRO A 124 8.76 8.75 -2.73
C PRO A 124 8.73 7.59 -3.75
N GLU A 125 9.79 6.80 -3.79
CA GLU A 125 9.97 5.63 -4.66
C GLU A 125 9.38 4.32 -4.13
N LEU A 126 8.75 4.33 -2.94
CA LEU A 126 8.29 3.10 -2.28
C LEU A 126 7.33 2.30 -3.19
N TRP A 127 6.35 2.99 -3.78
CA TRP A 127 5.39 2.35 -4.70
C TRP A 127 6.03 1.88 -6.01
N ASP A 128 7.08 2.55 -6.50
CA ASP A 128 7.83 2.08 -7.66
C ASP A 128 8.57 0.79 -7.35
N LYS A 129 9.22 0.71 -6.19
CA LYS A 129 9.89 -0.51 -5.72
C LYS A 129 8.92 -1.66 -5.52
N MET A 130 7.74 -1.42 -4.92
CA MET A 130 6.72 -2.46 -4.75
C MET A 130 6.21 -3.02 -6.09
N VAL A 131 5.98 -2.15 -7.07
CA VAL A 131 5.60 -2.58 -8.43
C VAL A 131 6.75 -3.31 -9.13
N ASP A 132 7.98 -2.83 -8.99
CA ASP A 132 9.17 -3.46 -9.58
C ASP A 132 9.42 -4.86 -9.01
N PHE A 133 9.23 -5.06 -7.71
CA PHE A 133 9.28 -6.37 -7.07
C PHE A 133 8.32 -7.35 -7.76
N ASN A 134 7.03 -6.97 -7.88
CA ASN A 134 6.03 -7.81 -8.51
C ASN A 134 6.41 -8.15 -9.97
N ARG A 135 6.87 -7.15 -10.73
CA ARG A 135 7.28 -7.35 -12.13
C ARG A 135 8.48 -8.29 -12.24
N THR A 136 9.47 -8.15 -11.36
CA THR A 136 10.68 -8.98 -11.35
C THR A 136 10.35 -10.42 -11.02
N VAL A 137 9.61 -10.66 -9.94
CA VAL A 137 9.29 -12.02 -9.49
C VAL A 137 8.34 -12.72 -10.47
N ASN A 138 7.36 -12.02 -11.06
CA ASN A 138 6.48 -12.62 -12.06
C ASN A 138 7.18 -13.02 -13.37
N ARG A 139 8.37 -12.47 -13.66
CA ARG A 139 9.16 -12.83 -14.86
C ARG A 139 10.07 -14.03 -14.64
N ALA A 140 10.23 -14.49 -13.40
CA ALA A 140 11.01 -15.67 -13.07
C ALA A 140 10.20 -16.94 -13.42
N GLN A 141 10.80 -17.84 -14.20
CA GLN A 141 10.21 -19.08 -14.69
C GLN A 141 11.28 -20.15 -14.87
#